data_AF-D6YWU5-F1
#
_entry.id   AF-D6YWU5-F1
#
_cell.length_a   1.000
_cell.length_b   1.000
_cell.length_c   1.000
_cell.angle_alpha   90.00
_cell.angle_beta   90.00
_cell.angle_gamma   90.00
#
_symmetry.space_group_name_H-M   'P 1'
#
loop_
_entity.id
_entity.type
_entity.pdbx_description
1 polymer ?
#
loop_
_entity_poly.entity_id
_entity_poly.type
_entity_poly.pdbx_seq_one_letter_code
_entity_poly.pdbx_strand_id
1 'polypeptide(L)'
;MKTQDFSSCKIEDIVQYGLTATPSQIEQNISKMDNSQISALIDSIKENSCDQWEQKIRSAIIGLNSRGQLETAGSSLTIAQFMVLIGNCLHVEDKHHWKLSPLLVGIEHSTFSKIVEKLSDQQLQVFKDEGVTEPIQHHLTTLTHELESNIEKGEEGIDQLYEKVDRFQIEEIGLHDVNEVIREIELYHDFFDFLFKKSNKALAIAWNTKRLDLIESLNKIKGSCQKFVLYGLGSPKNDQQLSTGLYQLIEEKLFEVYGNSLDPNDTEAVRDSEPAVEGLVKLSVWYLRDYWEIGLLPHIKDKKSLDFDLETRTEVERVNYREGLFSKAQNNLSMLGLSTVSDLKNNLIFSKKSLQEFIQEKMPTIVQSD
;
A
#
# COMPACT_ATOMS: atom_id res chain seq x y z
N MET A 1 38.12 26.49 31.18
CA MET A 1 38.03 26.21 29.73
C MET A 1 38.11 27.53 28.98
N LYS A 2 38.90 27.61 27.90
CA LYS A 2 38.99 28.84 27.09
C LYS A 2 37.71 28.96 26.26
N THR A 3 37.00 30.07 26.40
CA THR A 3 35.87 30.43 25.55
C THR A 3 36.37 30.74 24.15
N GLN A 4 35.80 30.08 23.14
CA GLN A 4 36.13 30.27 21.73
C GLN A 4 35.23 31.38 21.17
N ASP A 5 35.82 32.28 20.39
CA ASP A 5 35.12 33.37 19.70
C ASP A 5 34.71 32.91 18.30
N PHE A 6 33.42 33.03 17.99
CA PHE A 6 32.83 32.55 16.73
C PHE A 6 32.41 33.69 15.80
N SER A 7 32.58 34.97 16.19
CA SER A 7 32.08 36.11 15.38
C SER A 7 32.73 36.26 14.00
N SER A 8 33.83 35.55 13.74
CA SER A 8 34.56 35.58 12.46
C SER A 8 34.89 34.18 11.90
N CYS A 9 34.28 33.11 12.45
CA CYS A 9 34.50 31.75 11.97
C CYS A 9 33.80 31.53 10.63
N LYS A 10 34.49 30.87 9.69
CA LYS A 10 33.87 30.45 8.44
C LYS A 10 32.96 29.25 8.68
N ILE A 11 31.98 29.04 7.80
CA ILE A 11 31.03 27.93 7.92
C ILE A 11 31.76 26.57 7.90
N GLU A 12 32.83 26.42 7.13
CA GLU A 12 33.64 25.20 7.10
C GLU A 12 34.26 24.88 8.47
N ASP A 13 34.66 25.91 9.22
CA ASP A 13 35.22 25.75 10.57
C ASP A 13 34.13 25.29 11.55
N ILE A 14 32.88 25.74 11.36
CA ILE A 14 31.73 25.33 12.18
C ILE A 14 31.36 23.86 11.93
N VAL A 15 31.37 23.43 10.66
CA VAL A 15 31.13 22.03 10.30
C VAL A 15 32.21 21.15 10.93
N GLN A 16 33.48 21.52 10.78
CA GLN A 16 34.58 20.77 11.39
C GLN A 16 34.50 20.75 12.93
N TYR A 17 34.03 21.86 13.53
CA TYR A 17 33.76 21.94 14.95
C TYR A 17 32.66 20.95 15.37
N GLY A 18 31.54 20.85 14.66
CA GLY A 18 30.48 19.87 14.99
C GLY A 18 30.97 18.42 14.96
N LEU A 19 31.83 18.09 14.00
CA LEU A 19 32.42 16.76 13.86
C LEU A 19 33.41 16.41 14.98
N THR A 20 34.19 17.38 15.45
CA THR A 20 35.33 17.13 16.36
C THR A 20 35.09 17.51 17.81
N ALA A 21 34.23 18.49 18.08
CA ALA A 21 33.95 18.98 19.42
C ALA A 21 33.21 17.92 20.27
N THR A 22 33.50 17.92 21.57
CA THR A 22 32.77 17.09 22.53
C THR A 22 31.38 17.68 22.80
N PRO A 23 30.40 16.87 23.24
CA PRO A 23 29.06 17.38 23.59
C PRO A 23 29.11 18.59 24.54
N SER A 24 29.93 18.53 25.59
CA SER A 24 30.09 19.63 26.56
C SER A 24 30.64 20.92 25.93
N GLN A 25 31.55 20.82 24.96
CA GLN A 25 32.06 21.99 24.25
C GLN A 25 30.98 22.63 23.39
N ILE A 26 30.16 21.82 22.70
CA ILE A 26 29.04 22.29 21.89
C ILE A 26 28.04 23.06 22.76
N GLU A 27 27.62 22.48 23.89
CA GLU A 27 26.65 23.09 24.81
C GLU A 27 27.10 24.47 25.31
N GLN A 28 28.38 24.63 25.64
CA GLN A 28 28.92 25.88 26.17
C GLN A 28 29.07 27.00 25.14
N ASN A 29 29.11 26.67 23.85
CA ASN A 29 29.52 27.61 22.81
C ASN A 29 28.43 27.94 21.79
N ILE A 30 27.47 27.04 21.58
CA ILE A 30 26.45 27.21 20.53
C ILE A 30 25.59 28.47 20.71
N SER A 31 25.34 28.92 21.94
CA SER A 31 24.60 30.17 22.20
C SER A 31 25.28 31.44 21.67
N LYS A 32 26.57 31.38 21.35
CA LYS A 32 27.36 32.50 20.79
C LYS A 32 27.39 32.51 19.27
N MET A 33 26.86 31.46 18.64
CA MET A 33 26.81 31.32 17.19
C MET A 33 25.61 32.10 16.63
N ASP A 34 25.78 32.67 15.44
CA ASP A 34 24.67 33.23 14.67
C ASP A 34 23.79 32.12 14.05
N ASN A 35 22.66 32.49 13.45
CA ASN A 35 21.70 31.53 12.89
C ASN A 35 22.29 30.68 11.75
N SER A 36 23.16 31.26 10.92
CA SER A 36 23.79 30.51 9.81
C SER A 36 24.77 29.47 10.34
N GLN A 37 25.53 29.83 11.38
CA GLN A 37 26.46 28.94 12.07
C GLN A 37 25.71 27.83 12.83
N ILE A 38 24.60 28.16 13.52
CA ILE A 38 23.77 27.15 14.19
C ILE A 38 23.25 26.13 13.19
N SER A 39 22.70 26.60 12.07
CA SER A 39 22.17 25.72 11.01
C SER A 39 23.26 24.76 10.51
N ALA A 40 24.43 25.31 10.14
CA ALA A 40 25.58 24.53 9.68
C ALA A 40 26.08 23.52 10.72
N LEU A 41 26.09 23.89 12.00
CA LEU A 41 26.48 22.99 13.08
C LEU A 41 25.50 21.82 13.21
N ILE A 42 24.19 22.10 13.29
CA ILE A 42 23.14 21.07 13.40
C ILE A 42 23.18 20.13 12.19
N ASP A 43 23.38 20.69 11.00
CA ASP A 43 23.51 19.92 9.76
C ASP A 43 24.74 19.00 9.72
N SER A 44 25.81 19.33 10.44
CA SER A 44 27.02 18.51 10.51
C SER A 44 26.90 17.31 11.46
N ILE A 45 26.00 17.37 12.45
CA ILE A 45 25.84 16.36 13.51
C ILE A 45 24.83 15.29 13.07
N LYS A 46 25.15 14.50 12.05
CA LYS A 46 24.24 13.48 11.48
C LYS A 46 24.64 12.05 11.84
N GLU A 47 23.65 11.15 11.76
CA GLU A 47 23.89 9.70 11.81
C GLU A 47 24.94 9.32 10.77
N ASN A 48 25.94 8.52 11.18
CA ASN A 48 27.12 8.13 10.39
C ASN A 48 28.17 9.23 10.12
N SER A 49 27.92 10.49 10.50
CA SER A 49 28.89 11.59 10.27
C SER A 49 29.83 11.81 11.45
N CYS A 50 29.39 11.51 12.68
CA CYS A 50 30.25 11.58 13.86
C CYS A 50 29.83 10.60 14.96
N ASP A 51 30.80 10.15 15.74
CA ASP A 51 30.55 9.42 16.98
C ASP A 51 29.76 10.29 17.97
N GLN A 52 28.91 9.66 18.78
CA GLN A 52 28.10 10.32 19.81
C GLN A 52 27.17 11.42 19.26
N TRP A 53 26.75 11.34 17.99
CA TRP A 53 25.91 12.36 17.35
C TRP A 53 24.64 12.68 18.17
N GLU A 54 24.01 11.67 18.78
CA GLU A 54 22.84 11.84 19.66
C GLU A 54 23.11 12.73 20.88
N GLN A 55 24.28 12.54 21.51
CA GLN A 55 24.69 13.33 22.67
C GLN A 55 25.06 14.75 22.23
N LYS A 56 25.71 14.89 21.08
CA LYS A 56 26.09 16.19 20.51
C LYS A 56 24.86 17.02 20.13
N ILE A 57 23.87 16.42 19.46
CA ILE A 57 22.64 17.14 19.08
C ILE A 57 21.85 17.55 20.31
N ARG A 58 21.78 16.67 21.32
CA ARG A 58 21.21 17.01 22.63
C ARG A 58 21.90 18.22 23.26
N SER A 59 23.23 18.17 23.38
CA SER A 59 24.02 19.26 23.94
C SER A 59 23.89 20.56 23.15
N ALA A 60 23.78 20.48 21.82
CA ALA A 60 23.49 21.62 20.97
C ALA A 60 22.17 22.29 21.38
N ILE A 61 21.08 21.53 21.43
CA ILE A 61 19.77 22.09 21.80
C ILE A 61 19.74 22.60 23.24
N ILE A 62 20.39 21.91 24.19
CA ILE A 62 20.50 22.35 25.60
C ILE A 62 21.30 23.65 25.71
N GLY A 63 22.32 23.87 24.88
CA GLY A 63 23.14 25.08 24.89
C GLY A 63 22.46 26.33 24.31
N LEU A 64 21.39 26.17 23.51
CA LEU A 64 20.67 27.30 22.90
C LEU A 64 19.78 28.04 23.91
N ASN A 65 19.90 29.35 24.02
CA ASN A 65 19.25 30.12 25.09
C ASN A 65 18.16 31.08 24.61
N SER A 66 17.97 31.22 23.30
CA SER A 66 16.95 32.10 22.73
C SER A 66 15.97 31.36 21.84
N ARG A 67 14.75 31.88 21.76
CA ARG A 67 13.68 31.35 20.91
C ARG A 67 14.08 31.30 19.43
N GLY A 68 14.64 32.40 18.90
CA GLY A 68 15.05 32.46 17.49
C GLY A 68 16.15 31.48 17.11
N GLN A 69 17.08 31.19 18.02
CA GLN A 69 18.10 30.16 17.80
C GLN A 69 17.49 28.74 17.79
N LEU A 70 16.52 28.47 18.67
CA LEU A 70 15.81 27.20 18.69
C LEU A 70 14.94 27.01 17.44
N GLU A 71 14.27 28.07 16.97
CA GLU A 71 13.54 28.04 15.70
C GLU A 71 14.48 27.76 14.53
N THR A 72 15.65 28.41 14.50
CA THR A 72 16.69 28.12 13.50
C THR A 72 17.14 26.66 13.55
N ALA A 73 17.44 26.15 14.75
CA ALA A 73 17.82 24.74 14.91
C ALA A 73 16.70 23.80 14.45
N GLY A 74 15.43 24.12 14.78
CA GLY A 74 14.25 23.38 14.33
C GLY A 74 14.20 23.19 12.82
N SER A 75 14.53 24.23 12.07
CA SER A 75 14.55 24.21 10.60
C SER A 75 15.66 23.33 9.99
N SER A 76 16.75 23.10 10.73
CA SER A 76 17.89 22.29 10.28
C SER A 76 17.86 20.84 10.80
N LEU A 77 16.91 20.51 11.69
CA LEU A 77 16.81 19.17 12.26
C LEU A 77 16.27 18.17 11.24
N THR A 78 16.99 17.08 11.05
CA THR A 78 16.48 15.88 10.40
C THR A 78 15.46 15.17 11.29
N ILE A 79 14.61 14.33 10.69
CA ILE A 79 13.62 13.53 11.42
C ILE A 79 14.30 12.69 12.52
N ALA A 80 15.41 12.01 12.21
CA ALA A 80 16.12 11.18 13.18
C ALA A 80 16.63 11.99 14.38
N GLN A 81 17.23 13.15 14.14
CA GLN A 81 17.69 14.05 15.20
C GLN A 81 16.52 14.54 16.06
N PHE A 82 15.41 14.94 15.44
CA PHE A 82 14.24 15.40 16.19
C PHE A 82 13.63 14.29 17.06
N MET A 83 13.54 13.06 16.55
CA MET A 83 13.03 11.91 17.28
C MET A 83 13.88 11.56 18.51
N VAL A 84 15.21 11.68 18.41
CA VAL A 84 16.13 11.52 19.55
C VAL A 84 15.90 12.59 20.62
N LEU A 85 15.69 13.85 20.21
CA LEU A 85 15.46 14.95 21.15
C LEU A 85 14.18 14.77 21.96
N ILE A 86 13.10 14.30 21.33
CA ILE A 86 11.83 14.03 22.02
C ILE A 86 11.91 12.80 22.91
N GLY A 87 12.53 11.72 22.42
CA GLY A 87 12.59 10.45 23.15
C GLY A 87 13.45 10.50 24.40
N ASN A 88 14.53 11.29 24.39
CA ASN A 88 15.57 11.21 25.41
C ASN A 88 15.81 12.49 26.22
N CYS A 89 15.39 13.67 25.74
CA CYS A 89 15.96 14.93 26.23
C CYS A 89 14.95 15.93 26.78
N LEU A 90 13.93 16.27 25.99
CA LEU A 90 13.08 17.44 26.32
C LEU A 90 11.91 17.10 27.25
N HIS A 91 11.52 15.83 27.33
CA HIS A 91 10.40 15.38 28.17
C HIS A 91 10.83 14.78 29.52
N VAL A 92 12.03 14.20 29.61
CA VAL A 92 12.54 13.58 30.85
C VAL A 92 13.15 14.61 31.80
N GLU A 93 13.67 15.72 31.27
CA GLU A 93 14.32 16.77 32.04
C GLU A 93 13.45 18.04 32.02
N ASP A 94 12.51 18.16 32.96
CA ASP A 94 11.53 19.26 33.10
C ASP A 94 12.09 20.67 32.84
N LYS A 95 13.38 20.90 33.12
CA LYS A 95 14.08 22.19 32.93
C LYS A 95 14.21 22.62 31.48
N HIS A 96 14.12 21.69 30.53
CA HIS A 96 14.33 21.97 29.10
C HIS A 96 13.07 21.83 28.25
N HIS A 97 11.93 21.46 28.85
CA HIS A 97 10.65 21.28 28.15
C HIS A 97 10.24 22.50 27.31
N TRP A 98 10.45 23.71 27.84
CA TRP A 98 10.11 24.96 27.15
C TRP A 98 10.76 25.13 25.77
N LYS A 99 11.83 24.39 25.46
CA LYS A 99 12.54 24.45 24.19
C LYS A 99 11.82 23.74 23.04
N LEU A 100 10.90 22.83 23.36
CA LEU A 100 10.19 22.04 22.36
C LEU A 100 9.30 22.90 21.46
N SER A 101 8.53 23.82 22.04
CA SER A 101 7.63 24.70 21.29
C SER A 101 8.37 25.57 20.24
N PRO A 102 9.46 26.29 20.57
CA PRO A 102 10.28 26.98 19.57
C PRO A 102 10.89 26.07 18.49
N LEU A 103 11.31 24.85 18.85
CA LEU A 103 11.81 23.90 17.85
C LEU A 103 10.71 23.52 16.85
N LEU A 104 9.50 23.25 17.35
CA LEU A 104 8.33 22.92 16.53
C LEU A 104 7.94 24.07 15.58
N VAL A 105 8.13 25.33 16.00
CA VAL A 105 7.92 26.49 15.11
C VAL A 105 8.87 26.45 13.91
N GLY A 106 10.13 26.06 14.13
CA GLY A 106 11.15 26.02 13.08
C GLY A 106 11.01 24.86 12.09
N ILE A 107 10.35 23.78 12.49
CA ILE A 107 10.25 22.57 11.67
C ILE A 107 9.34 22.81 10.47
N GLU A 108 9.80 22.39 9.29
CA GLU A 108 8.96 22.35 8.09
C GLU A 108 7.79 21.38 8.25
N HIS A 109 6.64 21.75 7.69
CA HIS A 109 5.45 20.93 7.75
C HIS A 109 5.66 19.49 7.21
N SER A 110 6.40 19.37 6.11
CA SER A 110 6.74 18.08 5.49
C SER A 110 7.51 17.16 6.45
N THR A 111 8.37 17.74 7.28
CA THR A 111 9.15 17.04 8.31
C THR A 111 8.27 16.67 9.49
N PHE A 112 7.41 17.59 9.97
CA PHE A 112 6.42 17.29 11.01
C PHE A 112 5.49 16.13 10.61
N SER A 113 4.99 16.17 9.37
CA SER A 113 4.12 15.15 8.80
C SER A 113 4.74 13.75 8.85
N LYS A 114 6.04 13.63 8.53
CA LYS A 114 6.84 12.39 8.66
C LYS A 114 7.20 12.03 10.09
N ILE A 115 7.35 13.01 10.99
CA ILE A 115 7.55 12.75 12.43
C ILE A 115 6.32 12.06 13.00
N VAL A 116 5.11 12.61 12.75
CA VAL A 116 3.85 12.05 13.25
C VAL A 116 3.70 10.57 12.86
N GLU A 117 4.04 10.21 11.62
CA GLU A 117 4.05 8.83 11.14
C GLU A 117 4.92 7.91 12.01
N LYS A 118 6.10 8.38 12.43
CA LYS A 118 7.13 7.57 13.10
C LYS A 118 7.07 7.61 14.63
N LEU A 119 6.15 8.36 15.23
CA LEU A 119 6.02 8.45 16.69
C LEU A 119 5.82 7.08 17.33
N SER A 120 6.67 6.74 18.30
CA SER A 120 6.39 5.68 19.28
C SER A 120 5.34 6.16 20.29
N ASP A 121 4.76 5.26 21.08
CA ASP A 121 3.74 5.62 22.07
C ASP A 121 4.26 6.62 23.12
N GLN A 122 5.53 6.49 23.52
CA GLN A 122 6.17 7.43 24.44
C GLN A 122 6.33 8.81 23.82
N GLN A 123 6.82 8.89 22.57
CA GLN A 123 6.98 10.17 21.88
C GLN A 123 5.63 10.82 21.56
N LEU A 124 4.61 10.01 21.24
CA LEU A 124 3.24 10.48 21.03
C LEU A 124 2.69 11.14 22.30
N GLN A 125 3.05 10.64 23.49
CA GLN A 125 2.64 11.28 24.75
C GLN A 125 3.22 12.69 24.89
N VAL A 126 4.49 12.89 24.54
CA VAL A 126 5.12 14.23 24.56
C VAL A 126 4.35 15.21 23.66
N PHE A 127 3.97 14.77 22.46
CA PHE A 127 3.17 15.60 21.55
C PHE A 127 1.77 15.88 22.06
N LYS A 128 1.13 14.93 22.75
CA LYS A 128 -0.16 15.14 23.39
C LYS A 128 -0.07 16.24 24.44
N ASP A 129 0.97 16.24 25.25
CA ASP A 129 1.19 17.25 26.29
C ASP A 129 1.44 18.64 25.69
N GLU A 130 2.15 18.70 24.56
CA GLU A 130 2.35 19.92 23.76
C GLU A 130 1.15 20.32 22.89
N GLY A 131 0.09 19.49 22.83
CA GLY A 131 -1.06 19.70 21.94
C GLY A 131 -1.77 21.04 22.16
N VAL A 132 -1.69 21.59 23.37
CA VAL A 132 -2.29 22.89 23.70
C VAL A 132 -1.54 24.07 23.05
N THR A 133 -0.32 23.87 22.54
CA THR A 133 0.51 24.94 21.99
C THR A 133 0.16 25.28 20.55
N GLU A 134 0.33 26.56 20.21
CA GLU A 134 0.07 27.08 18.86
C GLU A 134 0.87 26.37 17.75
N PRO A 135 2.18 26.04 17.92
CA PRO A 135 2.94 25.37 16.86
C PRO A 135 2.38 23.99 16.51
N ILE A 136 1.98 23.21 17.51
CA ILE A 136 1.33 21.91 17.27
C ILE A 136 -0.01 22.10 16.57
N GLN A 137 -0.83 23.05 17.02
CA GLN A 137 -2.12 23.33 16.39
C GLN A 137 -1.98 23.77 14.93
N HIS A 138 -1.00 24.61 14.63
CA HIS A 138 -0.69 25.03 13.27
C HIS A 138 -0.31 23.83 12.40
N HIS A 139 0.65 23.01 12.85
CA HIS A 139 1.09 21.83 12.12
C HIS A 139 -0.02 20.78 11.93
N LEU A 140 -0.88 20.57 12.94
CA LEU A 140 -2.04 19.70 12.83
C LEU A 140 -3.07 20.24 11.84
N THR A 141 -3.25 21.56 11.77
CA THR A 141 -4.17 22.19 10.79
C THR A 141 -3.67 21.92 9.37
N THR A 142 -2.39 22.19 9.11
CA THR A 142 -1.79 21.94 7.80
C THR A 142 -1.80 20.43 7.45
N LEU A 143 -1.54 19.56 8.44
CA LEU A 143 -1.59 18.11 8.26
C LEU A 143 -3.00 17.65 7.90
N THR A 144 -4.01 18.24 8.52
CA THR A 144 -5.42 17.92 8.25
C THR A 144 -5.75 18.23 6.78
N HIS A 145 -5.34 19.38 6.27
CA HIS A 145 -5.53 19.71 4.85
C HIS A 145 -4.72 18.82 3.90
N GLU A 146 -3.49 18.44 4.28
CA GLU A 146 -2.70 17.46 3.53
C GLU A 146 -3.45 16.11 3.44
N LEU A 147 -4.00 15.64 4.56
CA LEU A 147 -4.75 14.39 4.62
C LEU A 147 -6.07 14.47 3.84
N GLU A 148 -6.80 15.59 3.91
CA GLU A 148 -8.01 15.83 3.11
C GLU A 148 -7.69 15.73 1.61
N SER A 149 -6.68 16.46 1.14
CA SER A 149 -6.27 16.41 -0.27
C SER A 149 -5.80 15.01 -0.71
N ASN A 150 -5.13 14.28 0.16
CA ASN A 150 -4.72 12.90 -0.12
C ASN A 150 -5.91 11.93 -0.18
N ILE A 151 -6.93 12.13 0.65
CA ILE A 151 -8.17 11.37 0.58
C ILE A 151 -8.90 11.64 -0.74
N GLU A 152 -9.04 12.91 -1.14
CA GLU A 152 -9.69 13.28 -2.41
C GLU A 152 -9.00 12.61 -3.61
N LYS A 153 -7.66 12.63 -3.65
CA LYS A 153 -6.90 11.91 -4.69
C LYS A 153 -7.11 10.40 -4.65
N GLY A 154 -7.21 9.83 -3.46
CA GLY A 154 -7.49 8.40 -3.28
C GLY A 154 -8.90 8.04 -3.75
N GLU A 155 -9.89 8.89 -3.48
CA GLU A 155 -11.28 8.75 -3.94
C GLU A 155 -11.35 8.80 -5.47
N GLU A 156 -10.74 9.81 -6.10
CA GLU A 156 -10.63 9.89 -7.56
C GLU A 156 -9.95 8.64 -8.16
N GLY A 157 -8.93 8.11 -7.48
CA GLY A 157 -8.25 6.87 -7.88
C GLY A 157 -9.14 5.63 -7.79
N ILE A 158 -9.96 5.53 -6.73
CA ILE A 158 -10.96 4.47 -6.59
C ILE A 158 -12.02 4.59 -7.69
N ASP A 159 -12.53 5.78 -7.97
CA ASP A 159 -13.52 6.00 -9.03
C ASP A 159 -12.97 5.60 -10.41
N GLN A 160 -11.70 5.90 -10.68
CA GLN A 160 -11.02 5.45 -11.90
C GLN A 160 -10.91 3.93 -11.97
N LEU A 161 -10.68 3.23 -10.86
CA LEU A 161 -10.71 1.77 -10.81
C LEU A 161 -12.10 1.21 -11.09
N TYR A 162 -13.15 1.83 -10.54
CA TYR A 162 -14.53 1.48 -10.86
C TYR A 162 -14.81 1.61 -12.36
N GLU A 163 -14.41 2.73 -12.98
CA GLU A 163 -14.54 2.91 -14.43
C GLU A 163 -13.70 1.91 -15.24
N LYS A 164 -12.49 1.58 -14.77
CA LYS A 164 -11.61 0.59 -15.42
C LYS A 164 -12.27 -0.79 -15.44
N VAL A 165 -12.84 -1.22 -14.31
CA VAL A 165 -13.54 -2.51 -14.20
C VAL A 165 -14.84 -2.52 -15.00
N ASP A 166 -15.62 -1.44 -15.00
CA ASP A 166 -16.88 -1.36 -15.76
C ASP A 166 -16.66 -1.46 -17.28
N ARG A 167 -15.50 -1.00 -17.76
CA ARG A 167 -15.08 -1.05 -19.16
C ARG A 167 -14.42 -2.37 -19.59
N PHE A 168 -14.33 -3.37 -18.71
CA PHE A 168 -13.80 -4.67 -19.08
C PHE A 168 -14.59 -5.28 -20.24
N GLN A 169 -13.89 -5.58 -21.33
CA GLN A 169 -14.41 -6.39 -22.43
C GLN A 169 -13.92 -7.81 -22.23
N ILE A 170 -14.78 -8.67 -21.67
CA ILE A 170 -14.45 -10.01 -21.16
C ILE A 170 -13.70 -10.86 -22.20
N GLU A 171 -14.02 -10.67 -23.49
CA GLU A 171 -13.42 -11.40 -24.61
C GLU A 171 -11.96 -11.00 -24.88
N GLU A 172 -11.56 -9.77 -24.54
CA GLU A 172 -10.25 -9.21 -24.86
C GLU A 172 -9.27 -9.27 -23.67
N ILE A 173 -9.80 -9.16 -22.45
CA ILE A 173 -8.98 -9.14 -21.23
C ILE A 173 -8.47 -10.53 -20.84
N GLY A 174 -7.26 -10.58 -20.29
CA GLY A 174 -6.62 -11.78 -19.74
C GLY A 174 -6.49 -11.73 -18.21
N LEU A 175 -5.94 -12.80 -17.62
CA LEU A 175 -5.63 -12.85 -16.18
C LEU A 175 -4.62 -11.77 -15.80
N HIS A 176 -3.68 -11.43 -16.69
CA HIS A 176 -2.71 -10.39 -16.42
C HIS A 176 -3.36 -9.04 -16.15
N ASP A 177 -4.35 -8.65 -16.97
CA ASP A 177 -5.06 -7.37 -16.86
C ASP A 177 -5.86 -7.30 -15.55
N VAL A 178 -6.55 -8.39 -15.18
CA VAL A 178 -7.30 -8.50 -13.92
C VAL A 178 -6.36 -8.43 -12.71
N ASN A 179 -5.23 -9.15 -12.76
CA ASN A 179 -4.24 -9.13 -11.70
C ASN A 179 -3.57 -7.76 -11.53
N GLU A 180 -3.41 -6.98 -12.60
CA GLU A 180 -2.95 -5.60 -12.51
C GLU A 180 -3.94 -4.75 -11.71
N VAL A 181 -5.23 -4.84 -12.01
CA VAL A 181 -6.28 -4.12 -11.27
C VAL A 181 -6.33 -4.55 -9.81
N ILE A 182 -6.20 -5.85 -9.51
CA ILE A 182 -6.14 -6.34 -8.13
C ILE A 182 -4.94 -5.73 -7.38
N ARG A 183 -3.77 -5.65 -8.01
CA ARG A 183 -2.60 -4.99 -7.41
C ARG A 183 -2.83 -3.50 -7.18
N GLU A 184 -3.49 -2.81 -8.10
CA GLU A 184 -3.85 -1.41 -7.90
C GLU A 184 -4.79 -1.24 -6.69
N ILE A 185 -5.78 -2.13 -6.52
CA ILE A 185 -6.66 -2.15 -5.33
C ILE A 185 -5.84 -2.34 -4.05
N GLU A 186 -4.89 -3.27 -4.04
CA GLU A 186 -3.99 -3.51 -2.89
C GLU A 186 -3.13 -2.27 -2.58
N LEU A 187 -2.61 -1.59 -3.60
CA LEU A 187 -1.85 -0.34 -3.41
C LEU A 187 -2.71 0.77 -2.79
N TYR A 188 -3.97 0.91 -3.21
CA TYR A 188 -4.89 1.86 -2.57
C TYR A 188 -5.26 1.43 -1.15
N HIS A 189 -5.38 0.12 -0.89
CA HIS A 189 -5.63 -0.39 0.46
C HIS A 189 -4.50 0.03 1.41
N ASP A 190 -3.24 -0.20 1.02
CA ASP A 190 -2.06 0.21 1.79
C ASP A 190 -1.99 1.73 1.96
N PHE A 191 -2.33 2.48 0.92
CA PHE A 191 -2.41 3.94 0.98
C PHE A 191 -3.42 4.44 2.01
N PHE A 192 -4.66 3.93 2.00
CA PHE A 192 -5.68 4.34 2.96
C PHE A 192 -5.39 3.87 4.39
N ASP A 193 -4.81 2.69 4.57
CA ASP A 193 -4.36 2.22 5.89
C ASP A 193 -3.22 3.09 6.45
N PHE A 194 -2.29 3.50 5.59
CA PHE A 194 -1.26 4.48 5.95
C PHE A 194 -1.87 5.80 6.42
N LEU A 195 -2.80 6.37 5.65
CA LEU A 195 -3.49 7.61 6.02
C LEU A 195 -4.28 7.44 7.32
N PHE A 196 -4.96 6.30 7.52
CA PHE A 196 -5.72 5.99 8.73
C PHE A 196 -4.82 5.92 9.97
N LYS A 197 -3.66 5.26 9.89
CA LYS A 197 -2.69 5.21 11.00
C LYS A 197 -2.16 6.59 11.34
N LYS A 198 -1.80 7.39 10.32
CA LYS A 198 -1.32 8.77 10.48
C LYS A 198 -2.40 9.68 11.09
N SER A 199 -3.65 9.58 10.62
CA SER A 199 -4.78 10.36 11.14
C SER A 199 -5.11 9.98 12.59
N ASN A 200 -4.98 8.71 12.98
CA ASN A 200 -5.17 8.30 14.38
C ASN A 200 -4.14 8.93 15.32
N LYS A 201 -2.86 8.98 14.93
CA LYS A 201 -1.82 9.66 15.71
C LYS A 201 -2.09 11.17 15.80
N ALA A 202 -2.40 11.81 14.68
CA ALA A 202 -2.77 13.22 14.65
C ALA A 202 -4.00 13.52 15.54
N LEU A 203 -5.05 12.70 15.46
CA LEU A 203 -6.26 12.80 16.27
C LEU A 203 -5.94 12.66 17.77
N ALA A 204 -5.07 11.71 18.13
CA ALA A 204 -4.65 11.51 19.51
C ALA A 204 -3.96 12.75 20.10
N ILE A 205 -3.19 13.49 19.29
CA ILE A 205 -2.60 14.78 19.67
C ILE A 205 -3.71 15.85 19.73
N ALA A 206 -4.57 15.90 18.72
CA ALA A 206 -5.62 16.91 18.57
C ALA A 206 -6.59 16.97 19.76
N TRP A 207 -6.87 15.85 20.42
CA TRP A 207 -7.71 15.82 21.63
C TRP A 207 -7.23 16.76 22.75
N ASN A 208 -5.92 17.06 22.81
CA ASN A 208 -5.35 17.97 23.82
C ASN A 208 -5.29 19.44 23.39
N THR A 209 -5.61 19.74 22.13
CA THR A 209 -5.58 21.11 21.57
C THR A 209 -6.75 21.98 22.04
N LYS A 210 -7.84 21.36 22.51
CA LYS A 210 -9.15 22.00 22.74
C LYS A 210 -9.81 22.59 21.48
N ARG A 211 -9.30 22.27 20.29
CA ARG A 211 -9.90 22.66 19.00
C ARG A 211 -10.84 21.57 18.48
N LEU A 212 -12.13 21.78 18.71
CA LEU A 212 -13.19 20.85 18.28
C LEU A 212 -13.20 20.67 16.77
N ASP A 213 -12.94 21.73 16.01
CA ASP A 213 -12.89 21.71 14.55
C ASP A 213 -11.80 20.76 14.02
N LEU A 214 -10.59 20.76 14.60
CA LEU A 214 -9.54 19.80 14.24
C LEU A 214 -9.94 18.35 14.57
N ILE A 215 -10.56 18.15 15.72
CA ILE A 215 -11.00 16.82 16.18
C ILE A 215 -12.07 16.27 15.22
N GLU A 216 -13.03 17.10 14.82
CA GLU A 216 -14.08 16.73 13.88
C GLU A 216 -13.52 16.43 12.48
N SER A 217 -12.63 17.29 11.94
CA SER A 217 -12.00 17.04 10.64
C SER A 217 -11.17 15.75 10.63
N LEU A 218 -10.34 15.52 11.66
CA LEU A 218 -9.53 14.29 11.76
C LEU A 218 -10.39 13.03 11.97
N ASN A 219 -11.50 13.13 12.70
CA ASN A 219 -12.47 12.03 12.80
C ASN A 219 -13.16 11.75 11.46
N LYS A 220 -13.50 12.80 10.69
CA LYS A 220 -14.07 12.65 9.34
C LYS A 220 -13.06 11.97 8.41
N ILE A 221 -11.81 12.42 8.36
CA ILE A 221 -10.71 11.79 7.61
C ILE A 221 -10.59 10.31 7.98
N LYS A 222 -10.51 10.00 9.28
CA LYS A 222 -10.44 8.63 9.78
C LYS A 222 -11.62 7.78 9.31
N GLY A 223 -12.84 8.31 9.42
CA GLY A 223 -14.06 7.64 8.99
C GLY A 223 -14.10 7.42 7.48
N SER A 224 -13.64 8.40 6.68
CA SER A 224 -13.51 8.28 5.24
C SER A 224 -12.52 7.18 4.85
N CYS A 225 -11.32 7.11 5.44
CA CYS A 225 -10.38 6.03 5.15
C CYS A 225 -11.00 4.65 5.43
N GLN A 226 -11.67 4.49 6.58
CA GLN A 226 -12.35 3.23 6.90
C GLN A 226 -13.47 2.91 5.90
N LYS A 227 -14.24 3.93 5.49
CA LYS A 227 -15.30 3.77 4.51
C LYS A 227 -14.75 3.32 3.15
N PHE A 228 -13.67 3.95 2.67
CA PHE A 228 -13.04 3.58 1.40
C PHE A 228 -12.46 2.17 1.45
N VAL A 229 -11.77 1.79 2.52
CA VAL A 229 -11.25 0.43 2.68
C VAL A 229 -12.38 -0.60 2.72
N LEU A 230 -13.40 -0.39 3.56
CA LEU A 230 -14.45 -1.39 3.79
C LEU A 230 -15.49 -1.47 2.67
N TYR A 231 -15.87 -0.34 2.07
CA TYR A 231 -16.98 -0.28 1.13
C TYR A 231 -16.55 0.07 -0.30
N GLY A 232 -15.50 0.86 -0.48
CA GLY A 232 -14.98 1.20 -1.81
C GLY A 232 -14.14 0.07 -2.38
N LEU A 233 -12.98 -0.19 -1.76
CA LEU A 233 -12.09 -1.29 -2.14
C LEU A 233 -12.71 -2.65 -1.79
N GLY A 234 -13.20 -2.78 -0.55
CA GLY A 234 -13.81 -3.99 -0.03
C GLY A 234 -12.80 -5.08 0.28
N SER A 235 -13.20 -6.34 0.12
CA SER A 235 -12.36 -7.50 0.43
C SER A 235 -12.58 -8.61 -0.58
N PRO A 236 -11.54 -9.41 -0.91
CA PRO A 236 -11.70 -10.57 -1.76
C PRO A 236 -12.54 -11.63 -1.08
N LYS A 237 -13.17 -12.50 -1.89
CA LYS A 237 -13.91 -13.65 -1.40
C LYS A 237 -12.99 -14.59 -0.60
N ASN A 238 -13.49 -15.09 0.53
CA ASN A 238 -12.86 -16.15 1.31
C ASN A 238 -13.90 -17.22 1.67
N ASP A 239 -13.47 -18.31 2.33
CA ASP A 239 -14.37 -19.43 2.67
C ASP A 239 -15.57 -19.05 3.55
N GLN A 240 -15.52 -17.90 4.23
CA GLN A 240 -16.52 -17.46 5.20
C GLN A 240 -17.32 -16.24 4.73
N GLN A 241 -16.80 -15.47 3.79
CA GLN A 241 -17.34 -14.17 3.38
C GLN A 241 -17.26 -13.99 1.87
N LEU A 242 -18.34 -13.43 1.32
CA LEU A 242 -18.38 -13.01 -0.08
C LEU A 242 -17.45 -11.82 -0.30
N SER A 243 -17.03 -11.65 -1.55
CA SER A 243 -16.35 -10.46 -2.00
C SER A 243 -17.22 -9.22 -1.74
N THR A 244 -16.58 -8.07 -1.52
CA THR A 244 -17.25 -6.78 -1.32
C THR A 244 -16.52 -5.67 -2.08
N GLY A 245 -17.18 -4.53 -2.30
CA GLY A 245 -16.57 -3.36 -2.94
C GLY A 245 -16.13 -3.62 -4.38
N LEU A 246 -14.97 -3.11 -4.77
CA LEU A 246 -14.37 -3.34 -6.09
C LEU A 246 -14.11 -4.82 -6.40
N TYR A 247 -13.73 -5.64 -5.41
CA TYR A 247 -13.56 -7.08 -5.62
C TYR A 247 -14.86 -7.75 -6.07
N GLN A 248 -15.98 -7.37 -5.45
CA GLN A 248 -17.30 -7.87 -5.85
C GLN A 248 -17.64 -7.43 -7.27
N LEU A 249 -17.41 -6.16 -7.62
CA LEU A 249 -17.66 -5.66 -8.97
C LEU A 249 -16.84 -6.40 -10.03
N ILE A 250 -15.57 -6.70 -9.73
CA ILE A 250 -14.72 -7.51 -10.60
C ILE A 250 -15.33 -8.89 -10.78
N GLU A 251 -15.69 -9.59 -9.70
CA GLU A 251 -16.32 -10.91 -9.79
C GLU A 251 -17.63 -10.87 -10.59
N GLU A 252 -18.49 -9.90 -10.34
CA GLU A 252 -19.75 -9.72 -11.07
C GLU A 252 -19.52 -9.51 -12.58
N LYS A 253 -18.56 -8.64 -12.94
CA LYS A 253 -18.23 -8.39 -14.35
C LYS A 253 -17.58 -9.58 -15.03
N LEU A 254 -16.63 -10.23 -14.38
CA LEU A 254 -15.95 -11.38 -14.98
C LEU A 254 -16.88 -12.58 -15.13
N PHE A 255 -17.78 -12.81 -14.16
CA PHE A 255 -18.63 -14.00 -14.15
C PHE A 255 -19.98 -13.81 -14.83
N GLU A 256 -20.28 -12.62 -15.37
CA GLU A 256 -21.44 -12.37 -16.23
C GLU A 256 -21.52 -13.36 -17.40
N VAL A 257 -20.37 -13.82 -17.92
CA VAL A 257 -20.27 -14.83 -18.98
C VAL A 257 -20.97 -16.17 -18.63
N TYR A 258 -21.04 -16.51 -17.35
CA TYR A 258 -21.68 -17.74 -16.87
C TYR A 258 -23.20 -17.59 -16.66
N GLY A 259 -23.76 -16.40 -16.93
CA GLY A 259 -25.16 -16.07 -16.72
C GLY A 259 -25.46 -15.64 -15.29
N ASN A 260 -26.63 -15.03 -15.10
CA ASN A 260 -26.98 -14.42 -13.83
C ASN A 260 -27.72 -15.43 -12.94
N SER A 261 -26.99 -16.13 -12.06
CA SER A 261 -27.55 -17.19 -11.20
C SER A 261 -28.68 -16.73 -10.25
N LEU A 262 -28.86 -15.41 -10.11
CA LEU A 262 -29.93 -14.78 -9.32
C LEU A 262 -31.23 -14.54 -10.10
N ASP A 263 -31.21 -14.62 -11.44
CA ASP A 263 -32.44 -14.57 -12.25
C ASP A 263 -32.94 -16.00 -12.51
N PRO A 264 -34.02 -16.45 -11.85
CA PRO A 264 -34.57 -17.79 -12.05
C PRO A 264 -35.13 -18.01 -13.47
N ASN A 265 -35.25 -16.97 -14.30
CA ASN A 265 -35.66 -17.07 -15.69
C ASN A 265 -34.50 -17.14 -16.69
N ASP A 266 -33.25 -16.97 -16.23
CA ASP A 266 -32.07 -17.16 -17.08
C ASP A 266 -31.82 -18.66 -17.28
N THR A 267 -32.52 -19.24 -18.25
CA THR A 267 -32.39 -20.65 -18.63
C THR A 267 -31.01 -20.99 -19.19
N GLU A 268 -30.20 -19.97 -19.48
CA GLU A 268 -28.86 -20.11 -20.00
C GLU A 268 -27.78 -20.03 -18.90
N ALA A 269 -28.13 -19.67 -17.66
CA ALA A 269 -27.17 -19.58 -16.57
C ALA A 269 -26.63 -20.96 -16.14
N VAL A 270 -25.31 -21.04 -15.96
CA VAL A 270 -24.62 -22.27 -15.52
C VAL A 270 -24.44 -22.24 -14.02
N ARG A 271 -24.83 -23.31 -13.33
CA ARG A 271 -24.78 -23.37 -11.86
C ARG A 271 -23.37 -23.68 -11.37
N ASP A 272 -23.00 -23.15 -10.22
CA ASP A 272 -21.66 -23.37 -9.62
C ASP A 272 -21.33 -24.86 -9.39
N SER A 273 -22.34 -25.70 -9.14
CA SER A 273 -22.20 -27.14 -8.94
C SER A 273 -22.10 -27.96 -10.23
N GLU A 274 -22.35 -27.35 -11.39
CA GLU A 274 -22.29 -28.05 -12.68
C GLU A 274 -20.84 -28.35 -13.08
N PRO A 275 -20.60 -29.40 -13.89
CA PRO A 275 -19.27 -29.75 -14.35
C PRO A 275 -18.60 -28.58 -15.08
N ALA A 276 -17.29 -28.40 -14.91
CA ALA A 276 -16.55 -27.32 -15.56
C ALA A 276 -16.74 -27.29 -17.09
N VAL A 277 -16.97 -28.45 -17.71
CA VAL A 277 -17.27 -28.58 -19.15
C VAL A 277 -18.48 -27.74 -19.57
N GLU A 278 -19.54 -27.65 -18.76
CA GLU A 278 -20.71 -26.80 -19.04
C GLU A 278 -20.33 -25.32 -18.98
N GLY A 279 -19.43 -24.93 -18.08
CA GLY A 279 -18.86 -23.58 -18.04
C GLY A 279 -18.01 -23.26 -19.26
N LEU A 280 -17.24 -24.23 -19.77
CA LEU A 280 -16.40 -24.03 -20.97
C LEU A 280 -17.21 -23.71 -22.22
N VAL A 281 -18.43 -24.23 -22.32
CA VAL A 281 -19.36 -23.90 -23.39
C VAL A 281 -19.64 -22.39 -23.43
N LYS A 282 -19.78 -21.74 -22.28
CA LYS A 282 -19.95 -20.28 -22.17
C LYS A 282 -18.73 -19.48 -22.62
N LEU A 283 -17.54 -20.08 -22.52
CA LEU A 283 -16.29 -19.49 -23.01
C LEU A 283 -16.05 -19.75 -24.51
N SER A 284 -17.07 -20.24 -25.22
CA SER A 284 -17.01 -20.66 -26.61
C SER A 284 -16.04 -21.84 -26.90
N VAL A 285 -15.92 -22.77 -25.95
CA VAL A 285 -15.16 -24.02 -26.11
C VAL A 285 -16.15 -25.17 -26.31
N TRP A 286 -16.41 -25.52 -27.57
CA TRP A 286 -17.47 -26.48 -27.92
C TRP A 286 -16.92 -27.75 -28.57
N TYR A 287 -15.92 -27.61 -29.42
CA TYR A 287 -15.41 -28.69 -30.25
C TYR A 287 -14.06 -29.18 -29.73
N LEU A 288 -13.70 -30.44 -29.99
CA LEU A 288 -12.36 -30.99 -29.65
C LEU A 288 -11.20 -30.11 -30.09
N ARG A 289 -11.39 -29.39 -31.21
CA ARG A 289 -10.46 -28.38 -31.69
C ARG A 289 -10.23 -27.26 -30.68
N ASP A 290 -11.27 -26.76 -30.04
CA ASP A 290 -11.16 -25.71 -29.02
C ASP A 290 -10.38 -26.22 -27.80
N TYR A 291 -10.70 -27.42 -27.31
CA TYR A 291 -9.96 -28.08 -26.21
C TYR A 291 -8.47 -28.25 -26.52
N TRP A 292 -8.14 -28.58 -27.77
CA TRP A 292 -6.75 -28.65 -28.22
C TRP A 292 -6.09 -27.28 -28.32
N GLU A 293 -6.76 -26.28 -28.92
CA GLU A 293 -6.26 -24.91 -29.06
C GLU A 293 -6.00 -24.24 -27.70
N ILE A 294 -6.76 -24.59 -26.66
CA ILE A 294 -6.52 -24.08 -25.29
C ILE A 294 -5.47 -24.87 -24.51
N GLY A 295 -4.94 -25.96 -25.07
CA GLY A 295 -3.88 -26.75 -24.46
C GLY A 295 -4.35 -27.87 -23.52
N LEU A 296 -5.65 -28.19 -23.45
CA LEU A 296 -6.14 -29.32 -22.63
C LEU A 296 -5.83 -30.70 -23.24
N LEU A 297 -5.37 -30.76 -24.48
CA LEU A 297 -4.97 -32.00 -25.16
C LEU A 297 -3.48 -31.97 -25.58
N PRO A 298 -2.53 -31.87 -24.64
CA PRO A 298 -1.11 -31.63 -24.95
C PRO A 298 -0.42 -32.79 -25.69
N HIS A 299 -1.02 -33.99 -25.64
CA HIS A 299 -0.50 -35.19 -26.33
C HIS A 299 -0.78 -35.19 -27.84
N ILE A 300 -1.69 -34.33 -28.32
CA ILE A 300 -2.02 -34.21 -29.75
C ILE A 300 -1.11 -33.14 -30.36
N LYS A 301 -0.18 -33.56 -31.22
CA LYS A 301 0.85 -32.67 -31.80
C LYS A 301 0.36 -31.84 -32.98
N ASP A 302 -0.68 -32.30 -33.68
CA ASP A 302 -1.16 -31.69 -34.90
C ASP A 302 -2.69 -31.71 -34.99
N LYS A 303 -3.24 -30.71 -35.67
CA LYS A 303 -4.68 -30.55 -35.84
C LYS A 303 -5.34 -31.72 -36.59
N LYS A 304 -4.62 -32.40 -37.48
CA LYS A 304 -5.18 -33.52 -38.27
C LYS A 304 -5.41 -34.74 -37.38
N SER A 305 -4.58 -34.93 -36.35
CA SER A 305 -4.73 -35.98 -35.34
C SER A 305 -5.99 -35.85 -34.47
N LEU A 306 -6.74 -34.73 -34.53
CA LEU A 306 -8.02 -34.58 -33.84
C LEU A 306 -9.16 -35.31 -34.58
N ASP A 307 -9.12 -35.28 -35.91
CA ASP A 307 -10.07 -35.96 -36.79
C ASP A 307 -9.42 -37.26 -37.24
N PHE A 308 -9.47 -38.26 -36.35
CA PHE A 308 -9.00 -39.63 -36.56
C PHE A 308 -9.18 -40.08 -38.03
N ASP A 309 -8.07 -40.40 -38.69
CA ASP A 309 -7.89 -40.55 -40.15
C ASP A 309 -9.13 -41.07 -40.90
N LEU A 310 -9.65 -40.24 -41.81
CA LEU A 310 -10.98 -40.37 -42.44
C LEU A 310 -11.11 -41.56 -43.41
N GLU A 311 -10.01 -42.17 -43.85
CA GLU A 311 -10.01 -43.11 -44.98
C GLU A 311 -9.96 -44.60 -44.57
N THR A 312 -9.68 -44.92 -43.29
CA THR A 312 -9.32 -46.31 -42.90
C THR A 312 -10.15 -46.93 -41.77
N ARG A 313 -11.14 -46.21 -41.20
CA ARG A 313 -11.82 -46.61 -39.96
C ARG A 313 -13.34 -46.54 -40.02
N THR A 314 -13.99 -47.40 -39.24
CA THR A 314 -15.45 -47.46 -39.10
C THR A 314 -16.00 -46.25 -38.32
N GLU A 315 -17.29 -45.94 -38.48
CA GLU A 315 -17.95 -44.85 -37.73
C GLU A 315 -17.87 -45.07 -36.20
N VAL A 316 -17.99 -46.32 -35.75
CA VAL A 316 -17.94 -46.69 -34.33
C VAL A 316 -16.56 -46.41 -33.73
N GLU A 317 -15.48 -46.74 -34.44
CA GLU A 317 -14.12 -46.43 -33.98
C GLU A 317 -13.87 -44.92 -33.90
N ARG A 318 -14.46 -44.13 -34.80
CA ARG A 318 -14.36 -42.66 -34.80
C ARG A 318 -15.08 -42.04 -33.61
N VAL A 319 -16.28 -42.52 -33.29
CA VAL A 319 -17.04 -42.08 -32.11
C VAL A 319 -16.27 -42.41 -30.83
N ASN A 320 -15.82 -43.66 -30.67
CA ASN A 320 -15.05 -44.10 -29.48
C ASN A 320 -13.76 -43.29 -29.29
N TYR A 321 -13.06 -42.94 -30.39
CA TYR A 321 -11.87 -42.11 -30.31
C TYR A 321 -12.18 -40.70 -29.82
N ARG A 322 -13.22 -40.06 -30.39
CA ARG A 322 -13.65 -38.71 -29.98
C ARG A 322 -14.10 -38.67 -28.53
N GLU A 323 -14.90 -39.65 -28.11
CA GLU A 323 -15.31 -39.80 -26.69
C GLU A 323 -14.10 -39.99 -25.77
N GLY A 324 -13.11 -40.76 -26.19
CA GLY A 324 -11.85 -40.92 -25.47
C GLY A 324 -11.04 -39.63 -25.34
N LEU A 325 -11.03 -38.78 -26.37
CA LEU A 325 -10.39 -37.45 -26.30
C LEU A 325 -11.15 -36.50 -25.37
N PHE A 326 -12.48 -36.48 -25.40
CA PHE A 326 -13.29 -35.68 -24.48
C PHE A 326 -13.07 -36.12 -23.03
N SER A 327 -13.04 -37.43 -22.77
CA SER A 327 -12.76 -37.99 -21.44
C SER A 327 -11.38 -37.59 -20.93
N LYS A 328 -10.37 -37.55 -21.82
CA LYS A 328 -9.03 -37.06 -21.48
C LYS A 328 -9.00 -35.56 -21.18
N ALA A 329 -9.70 -34.74 -21.97
CA ALA A 329 -9.80 -33.31 -21.70
C ALA A 329 -10.45 -33.04 -20.33
N GLN A 330 -11.51 -33.79 -20.00
CA GLN A 330 -12.17 -33.71 -18.70
C GLN A 330 -11.25 -34.16 -17.55
N ASN A 331 -10.50 -35.25 -17.72
CA ASN A 331 -9.52 -35.69 -16.73
C ASN A 331 -8.42 -34.64 -16.51
N ASN A 332 -7.94 -34.00 -17.58
CA ASN A 332 -6.92 -32.95 -17.50
C ASN A 332 -7.45 -31.70 -16.78
N LEU A 333 -8.71 -31.32 -17.00
CA LEU A 333 -9.37 -30.25 -16.23
C LEU A 333 -9.42 -30.58 -14.74
N SER A 334 -9.86 -31.79 -14.39
CA SER A 334 -9.90 -32.22 -12.99
C SER A 334 -8.51 -32.26 -12.35
N MET A 335 -7.48 -32.69 -13.07
CA MET A 335 -6.08 -32.66 -12.62
C MET A 335 -5.57 -31.23 -12.37
N LEU A 336 -6.06 -30.25 -13.12
CA LEU A 336 -5.79 -28.82 -12.91
C LEU A 336 -6.62 -28.22 -11.76
N GLY A 337 -7.46 -29.02 -11.09
CA GLY A 337 -8.36 -28.56 -10.03
C GLY A 337 -9.64 -27.89 -10.54
N LEU A 338 -9.96 -28.01 -11.84
CA LEU A 338 -11.11 -27.38 -12.49
C LEU A 338 -12.22 -28.42 -12.72
N SER A 339 -12.86 -28.89 -11.64
CA SER A 339 -13.90 -29.94 -11.75
C SER A 339 -15.29 -29.35 -12.00
N THR A 340 -15.55 -28.17 -11.44
CA THR A 340 -16.85 -27.51 -11.44
C THR A 340 -16.77 -26.07 -11.96
N VAL A 341 -17.92 -25.48 -12.26
CA VAL A 341 -18.00 -24.04 -12.60
C VAL A 341 -17.55 -23.16 -11.44
N SER A 342 -17.82 -23.58 -10.18
CA SER A 342 -17.26 -22.89 -9.02
C SER A 342 -15.73 -22.85 -9.07
N ASP A 343 -15.08 -23.92 -9.52
CA ASP A 343 -13.62 -23.96 -9.61
C ASP A 343 -13.12 -23.02 -10.72
N LEU A 344 -13.83 -22.91 -11.84
CA LEU A 344 -13.52 -21.93 -12.89
C LEU A 344 -13.58 -20.50 -12.34
N LYS A 345 -14.66 -20.16 -11.64
CA LYS A 345 -14.85 -18.84 -11.02
C LYS A 345 -13.78 -18.57 -9.95
N ASN A 346 -13.53 -19.52 -9.06
CA ASN A 346 -12.52 -19.38 -8.00
C ASN A 346 -11.09 -19.20 -8.55
N ASN A 347 -10.80 -19.70 -9.75
CA ASN A 347 -9.52 -19.49 -10.44
C ASN A 347 -9.55 -18.31 -11.43
N LEU A 348 -10.56 -17.43 -11.35
CA LEU A 348 -10.73 -16.25 -12.23
C LEU A 348 -10.73 -16.62 -13.72
N ILE A 349 -11.33 -17.74 -14.08
CA ILE A 349 -11.48 -18.14 -15.48
C ILE A 349 -12.79 -17.56 -16.00
N PHE A 350 -12.72 -16.70 -17.01
CA PHE A 350 -13.86 -15.97 -17.58
C PHE A 350 -13.80 -15.85 -19.11
N SER A 351 -12.70 -16.26 -19.75
CA SER A 351 -12.56 -16.26 -21.21
C SER A 351 -11.68 -17.42 -21.69
N LYS A 352 -11.71 -17.70 -23.00
CA LYS A 352 -10.80 -18.69 -23.62
C LYS A 352 -9.33 -18.31 -23.38
N LYS A 353 -9.03 -17.01 -23.37
CA LYS A 353 -7.70 -16.45 -23.10
C LYS A 353 -7.28 -16.66 -21.65
N SER A 354 -8.14 -16.35 -20.67
CA SER A 354 -7.83 -16.56 -19.25
C SER A 354 -7.59 -18.04 -18.93
N LEU A 355 -8.36 -18.94 -19.54
CA LEU A 355 -8.18 -20.38 -19.41
C LEU A 355 -6.84 -20.85 -20.01
N GLN A 356 -6.47 -20.34 -21.18
CA GLN A 356 -5.18 -20.63 -21.81
C GLN A 356 -4.01 -20.20 -20.92
N GLU A 357 -4.06 -18.98 -20.39
CA GLU A 357 -3.04 -18.45 -19.48
C GLU A 357 -2.92 -19.33 -18.22
N PHE A 358 -4.05 -19.71 -17.61
CA PHE A 358 -4.07 -20.59 -16.44
C PHE A 358 -3.44 -21.97 -16.73
N ILE A 359 -3.82 -22.60 -17.86
CA ILE A 359 -3.28 -23.91 -18.26
C ILE A 359 -1.77 -23.81 -18.48
N GLN A 360 -1.29 -22.76 -19.14
CA GLN A 360 0.14 -22.55 -19.39
C GLN A 360 0.94 -22.36 -18.10
N GLU A 361 0.35 -21.75 -17.07
CA GLU A 361 0.99 -21.57 -15.76
C GLU A 361 1.06 -22.89 -14.97
N LYS A 362 0.00 -23.72 -15.02
CA LYS A 362 -0.14 -24.93 -14.18
C LYS A 362 0.37 -26.22 -14.83
N MET A 363 0.33 -26.36 -16.15
CA MET A 363 0.81 -27.58 -16.83
C MET A 363 2.31 -27.87 -16.72
N PRO A 364 3.23 -26.88 -16.69
CA PRO A 364 4.66 -27.15 -16.50
C PRO A 364 4.96 -27.84 -15.16
N THR A 365 4.10 -27.66 -14.17
CA THR A 365 4.26 -28.23 -12.82
C THR A 365 3.80 -29.69 -12.75
N ILE A 366 2.80 -30.08 -13.54
CA ILE A 366 2.23 -31.45 -13.54
C ILE A 366 3.13 -32.43 -14.30
N VAL A 367 3.74 -32.01 -15.41
CA VAL A 367 4.65 -32.84 -16.22
C VAL A 367 6.00 -33.11 -15.52
N GLN A 368 6.30 -32.42 -14.41
CA GLN A 368 7.50 -32.66 -13.58
C GLN A 368 7.22 -33.52 -12.34
N SER A 369 5.95 -33.82 -12.05
CA SER A 369 5.52 -34.64 -10.90
C SER A 369 5.07 -36.06 -11.26
N ASP A 370 4.97 -36.36 -12.57
CA ASP A 370 4.96 -37.71 -13.14
C ASP A 370 6.37 -38.09 -13.62
#